data_AF-A0A2W4W1N5-F1
#
_entry.id   AF-A0A2W4W1N5-F1
#
_cell.length_a   1.000
_cell.length_b   1.000
_cell.length_c   1.000
_cell.angle_alpha   90.00
_cell.angle_beta   90.00
_cell.angle_gamma   90.00
#
_symmetry.space_group_name_H-M   'P 1'
#
loop_
_entity.id
_entity.type
_entity.pdbx_description
1 polymer ?
#
loop_
_entity_poly.entity_id
_entity_poly.type
_entity_poly.pdbx_seq_one_letter_code
_entity_poly.pdbx_strand_id
1 'polypeptide(L)'
;MLNTYFHISNKISYHYANQTGKIQIVRLQIGINECIERAVFPENYFDFDAPPNSWLEIHSYETATAVLCDRIPCQQLIIDA
;
A
#
# COMPACT_ATOMS: atom_id res chain seq x y z
N MET A 1 14.06 21.90 11.99
CA MET A 1 13.07 21.16 12.81
C MET A 1 12.06 20.59 11.83
N LEU A 2 12.17 19.29 11.54
CA LEU A 2 11.44 18.63 10.45
C LEU A 2 9.96 18.50 10.82
N ASN A 3 9.16 19.33 10.18
CA ASN A 3 7.72 19.28 10.01
C ASN A 3 7.04 18.00 10.48
N THR A 4 6.56 18.06 11.72
CA THR A 4 5.48 17.27 12.30
C THR A 4 4.15 17.56 11.59
N TYR A 5 4.06 17.36 10.27
CA TYR A 5 2.82 17.47 9.49
C TYR A 5 2.39 16.10 8.96
N PHE A 6 2.27 15.14 9.86
CA PHE A 6 1.18 14.17 9.79
C PHE A 6 0.10 14.64 10.76
N HIS A 7 -0.45 15.84 10.52
CA HIS A 7 -1.62 16.28 11.26
C HIS A 7 -2.81 15.44 10.77
N ILE A 8 -3.35 14.70 11.71
CA ILE A 8 -4.53 13.84 11.65
C ILE A 8 -5.72 14.64 11.08
N SER A 9 -6.18 14.34 9.86
CA SER A 9 -7.62 14.47 9.47
C SER A 9 -7.99 14.07 8.03
N ASN A 10 -7.07 14.03 7.06
CA ASN A 10 -7.43 13.76 5.65
C ASN A 10 -6.91 12.42 5.14
N LYS A 11 -7.33 11.32 5.76
CA LYS A 11 -7.11 9.99 5.17
C LYS A 11 -8.28 9.68 4.23
N ILE A 12 -7.96 9.15 3.07
CA ILE A 12 -8.91 8.62 2.09
C ILE A 12 -8.82 7.09 2.17
N SER A 13 -9.94 6.42 1.99
CA SER A 13 -10.01 4.96 1.90
C SER A 13 -9.70 4.50 0.47
N TYR A 14 -8.83 3.51 0.36
CA TYR A 14 -8.37 2.92 -0.89
C TYR A 14 -8.55 1.41 -0.88
N HIS A 15 -8.65 0.83 -2.06
CA HIS A 15 -8.82 -0.61 -2.28
C HIS A 15 -7.79 -1.13 -3.28
N TYR A 16 -6.98 -2.09 -2.83
CA TYR A 16 -6.09 -2.84 -3.70
C TYR A 16 -6.59 -4.28 -3.86
N ALA A 17 -6.75 -4.74 -5.10
CA ALA A 17 -7.09 -6.13 -5.40
C ALA A 17 -5.87 -6.86 -6.02
N ASN A 18 -5.48 -7.98 -5.43
CA ASN A 18 -4.48 -8.87 -6.03
C ASN A 18 -5.17 -9.77 -7.05
N GLN A 19 -5.15 -9.35 -8.32
CA GLN A 19 -5.68 -10.12 -9.46
C GLN A 19 -4.64 -11.10 -10.05
N THR A 20 -3.56 -11.40 -9.30
CA THR A 20 -2.52 -12.32 -9.74
C THR A 20 -2.70 -13.70 -9.10
N GLY A 21 -2.14 -14.74 -9.73
CA GLY A 21 -2.13 -16.09 -9.18
C GLY A 21 -1.09 -16.34 -8.07
N LYS A 22 -0.42 -15.31 -7.55
CA LYS A 22 0.62 -15.42 -6.51
C LYS A 22 0.29 -14.56 -5.29
N ILE A 23 0.80 -14.93 -4.12
CA ILE A 23 0.73 -14.04 -2.94
C ILE A 23 1.61 -12.81 -3.21
N GLN A 24 1.08 -11.64 -2.90
CA GLN A 24 1.83 -10.38 -2.93
C GLN A 24 1.94 -9.81 -1.52
N ILE A 25 3.04 -9.13 -1.23
CA ILE A 25 3.20 -8.34 -0.02
C ILE A 25 3.02 -6.88 -0.40
N VAL A 26 2.01 -6.25 0.17
CA VAL A 26 1.79 -4.81 0.02
C VAL A 26 2.46 -4.08 1.17
N ARG A 27 3.13 -2.97 0.86
CA ARG A 27 3.81 -2.11 1.83
C ARG A 27 3.32 -0.67 1.72
N LEU A 28 2.88 -0.11 2.84
CA LEU A 28 2.41 1.26 2.97
C LEU A 28 3.29 2.03 3.95
N GLN A 29 3.97 3.08 3.47
CA GLN A 29 4.74 3.96 4.34
C GLN A 29 3.81 4.91 5.11
N ILE A 30 3.86 4.87 6.44
CA ILE A 30 2.98 5.67 7.32
C ILE A 30 3.73 6.76 8.09
N GLY A 31 5.06 6.76 8.05
CA GLY A 31 5.94 7.76 8.68
C GLY A 31 7.31 7.78 8.01
N ILE A 32 8.32 8.45 8.56
CA ILE A 32 9.67 8.50 7.95
C ILE A 32 10.36 7.12 8.01
N ASN A 33 10.17 6.39 9.10
CA ASN A 33 10.83 5.09 9.34
C ASN A 33 9.83 3.97 9.65
N GLU A 34 8.54 4.18 9.34
CA GLU A 34 7.46 3.27 9.70
C GLU A 34 6.65 2.90 8.47
N CYS A 35 6.45 1.60 8.30
CA CYS A 35 5.59 1.04 7.28
C CYS A 35 4.76 -0.11 7.81
N ILE A 36 3.62 -0.32 7.18
CA ILE A 36 2.79 -1.51 7.37
C ILE A 36 3.04 -2.43 6.18
N GLU A 37 3.25 -3.71 6.47
CA GLU A 37 3.31 -4.77 5.45
C GLU A 37 2.17 -5.77 5.67
N ARG A 38 1.56 -6.22 4.58
CA ARG A 38 0.46 -7.20 4.60
C ARG A 38 0.56 -8.16 3.42
N ALA A 39 0.24 -9.43 3.66
CA ALA A 39 0.08 -10.40 2.58
C ALA A 39 -1.33 -10.31 1.99
N VAL A 40 -1.40 -10.23 0.66
CA VAL A 40 -2.65 -10.26 -0.11
C VAL A 40 -2.60 -11.51 -0.98
N PHE A 41 -3.47 -12.47 -0.67
CA PHE A 41 -3.57 -13.73 -1.41
C PHE A 41 -4.17 -13.51 -2.81
N PRO A 42 -3.98 -14.45 -3.75
CA PRO A 42 -4.66 -14.43 -5.03
C PRO A 42 -6.17 -14.19 -4.89
N GLU A 43 -6.70 -13.31 -5.73
CA GLU A 43 -8.12 -12.92 -5.78
C GLU A 43 -8.68 -12.25 -4.50
N ASN A 44 -7.81 -11.93 -3.54
CA ASN A 44 -8.18 -11.16 -2.34
C ASN A 44 -7.78 -9.68 -2.49
N TYR A 45 -8.20 -8.88 -1.50
CA TYR A 45 -7.97 -7.45 -1.49
C TYR A 45 -7.40 -6.95 -0.16
N PHE A 46 -6.92 -5.71 -0.19
CA PHE A 46 -6.46 -4.95 0.96
C PHE A 46 -7.08 -3.56 0.94
N ASP A 47 -7.97 -3.32 1.89
CA ASP A 47 -8.54 -2.00 2.16
C ASP A 47 -7.68 -1.26 3.19
N PHE A 48 -7.42 0.01 2.95
CA PHE A 48 -6.59 0.82 3.83
C PHE A 48 -6.86 2.31 3.72
N ASP A 49 -6.49 3.04 4.77
CA ASP A 49 -6.60 4.49 4.84
C ASP A 49 -5.23 5.15 4.75
N ALA A 50 -5.06 6.08 3.80
CA ALA A 50 -3.81 6.81 3.64
C ALA A 50 -4.01 8.27 3.17
N PRO A 51 -3.00 9.14 3.35
CA PRO A 51 -2.98 10.45 2.71
C PRO A 51 -3.07 10.40 1.17
N PRO A 52 -3.56 11.47 0.51
CA PRO A 52 -3.65 11.55 -0.96
C PRO A 52 -2.32 11.38 -1.70
N ASN A 53 -1.20 11.75 -1.08
CA ASN A 53 0.13 11.69 -1.67
C ASN A 53 0.89 10.39 -1.35
N SER A 54 0.19 9.39 -0.81
CA SER A 54 0.76 8.09 -0.46
C SER A 54 0.95 7.17 -1.66
N TRP A 55 1.83 6.18 -1.47
CA TRP A 55 2.14 5.14 -2.44
C TRP A 55 1.97 3.78 -1.77
N LEU A 56 1.40 2.83 -2.50
CA LEU A 56 1.36 1.42 -2.13
C LEU A 56 2.42 0.68 -2.94
N GLU A 57 3.39 0.10 -2.26
CA GLU A 57 4.39 -0.75 -2.88
C GLU A 57 3.88 -2.19 -2.94
N ILE A 58 4.07 -2.84 -4.09
CA ILE A 58 3.72 -4.25 -4.29
C ILE A 58 5.00 -5.04 -4.45
N HIS A 59 5.22 -5.99 -3.56
CA HIS A 59 6.34 -6.91 -3.59
C HIS A 59 5.83 -8.31 -3.90
N SER A 60 6.56 -9.06 -4.72
CA SER A 60 6.30 -10.51 -4.90
C SER A 60 7.43 -11.33 -4.29
N TYR A 61 7.08 -12.51 -3.80
CA TYR A 61 8.07 -13.53 -3.46
C TYR A 61 8.35 -14.36 -4.71
N GLU A 62 9.41 -14.02 -5.42
CA GLU A 62 10.10 -14.97 -6.28
C GLU A 62 11.27 -15.56 -5.50
N THR A 63 11.49 -16.86 -5.68
CA THR A 63 12.25 -17.76 -4.79
C THR A 63 13.30 -17.07 -3.91
N ALA A 64 13.00 -16.99 -2.60
CA ALA A 64 13.88 -16.52 -1.52
C ALA A 64 14.14 -15.01 -1.39
N THR A 65 13.55 -14.13 -2.23
CA THR A 65 13.67 -12.67 -2.07
C THR A 65 12.33 -11.95 -2.29
N ALA A 66 12.07 -10.91 -1.50
CA ALA A 66 11.01 -9.96 -1.80
C ALA A 66 11.53 -8.97 -2.86
N VAL A 67 10.91 -8.97 -4.03
CA VAL A 67 11.25 -8.06 -5.13
C VAL A 67 10.14 -7.03 -5.24
N LEU A 68 10.50 -5.74 -5.20
CA LEU A 68 9.58 -4.64 -5.50
C LEU A 68 9.14 -4.76 -6.96
N CYS A 69 7.89 -5.14 -7.18
CA CYS A 69 7.30 -5.32 -8.50
C CYS A 69 6.67 -4.03 -9.02
N ASP A 70 6.02 -3.27 -8.13
CA ASP A 70 5.30 -2.07 -8.52
C ASP A 70 5.21 -1.05 -7.37
N ARG A 71 4.96 0.21 -7.71
CA ARG A 71 4.72 1.30 -6.78
C ARG A 71 3.55 2.15 -7.29
N ILE A 72 2.38 1.92 -6.71
CA ILE A 72 1.12 2.49 -7.17
C ILE A 72 0.80 3.76 -6.35
N PRO A 73 0.59 4.92 -6.97
CA PRO A 73 0.03 6.08 -6.27
C PRO A 73 -1.36 5.74 -5.72
N CYS A 74 -1.63 5.98 -4.44
CA CYS A 74 -2.90 5.58 -3.81
C CYS A 74 -4.13 6.21 -4.48
N GLN A 75 -3.99 7.37 -5.11
CA GLN A 75 -5.06 8.02 -5.88
C GLN A 75 -5.62 7.16 -7.02
N GLN A 76 -4.87 6.16 -7.50
CA GLN A 76 -5.34 5.21 -8.52
C GLN A 76 -6.17 4.07 -7.93
N LEU A 77 -6.21 3.95 -6.60
CA LEU A 77 -6.86 2.88 -5.83
C LEU A 77 -8.09 3.40 -5.08
N ILE A 78 -8.62 4.57 -5.45
CA ILE A 78 -9.80 5.15 -4.81
C ILE A 78 -11.00 4.22 -5.04
N ILE A 79 -11.75 3.94 -3.97
CA ILE A 79 -13.05 3.29 -4.09
C ILE A 79 -14.02 4.35 -4.63
N ASP A 80 -14.54 4.14 -5.83
CA ASP A 80 -15.65 4.96 -6.33
C ASP A 80 -16.85 4.78 -5.38
N ALA A 81 -17.41 5.91 -4.92
CA ALA A 81 -18.53 5.96 -3.99
C ALA A 81 -19.86 5.52 -4.63
#